data_AF-A0A497CXZ1-F1
#
_entry.id   AF-A0A497CXZ1-F1
#
_cell.length_a   1.000
_cell.length_b   1.000
_cell.length_c   1.000
_cell.angle_alpha   90.00
_cell.angle_beta   90.00
_cell.angle_gamma   90.00
#
_symmetry.space_group_name_H-M   'P 1'
#
loop_
_entity.id
_entity.type
_entity.pdbx_description
1 polymer ?
#
loop_
_entity_poly.entity_id
_entity_poly.type
_entity_poly.pdbx_seq_one_letter_code
_entity_poly.pdbx_strand_id
1 'polypeptide(L)'
;MTERKDIPVFDFVTRIHDLWWNTWFLLTSGDFEKGHYNTMTVAWGYFGVMWSKPMAVVVVRPTRFTFEFMEKYDTFTLTAFDNKYKKDLNLLGTKSGRDGDKIAETGLTVVPSVTVAAPAFKEAEL
;
A
#
# COMPACT_ATOMS: atom_id res chain seq x y z
N MET A 1 8.86 17.66 -9.20
CA MET A 1 7.86 16.78 -8.58
C MET A 1 7.28 15.96 -9.70
N THR A 2 7.36 14.63 -9.65
CA THR A 2 6.76 13.80 -10.69
C THR A 2 5.24 13.93 -10.55
N GLU A 3 4.60 14.51 -11.55
CA GLU A 3 3.15 14.68 -11.58
C GLU A 3 2.50 13.30 -11.68
N ARG A 4 1.64 12.96 -10.72
CA ARG A 4 0.89 11.69 -10.77
C ARG A 4 -0.18 11.79 -11.85
N LYS A 5 -0.23 10.79 -12.72
CA LYS A 5 -1.30 10.65 -13.70
C LYS A 5 -2.46 9.88 -13.08
N ASP A 6 -3.63 10.50 -13.04
CA ASP A 6 -4.86 9.78 -12.69
C ASP A 6 -5.24 8.83 -13.83
N ILE A 7 -5.59 7.60 -13.48
CA ILE A 7 -5.95 6.54 -14.42
C ILE A 7 -7.31 5.99 -13.98
N PRO A 8 -8.37 6.15 -14.80
CA PRO A 8 -9.65 5.52 -14.53
C PRO A 8 -9.47 4.01 -14.34
N VAL A 9 -10.14 3.43 -13.35
CA VAL A 9 -9.92 2.02 -12.96
C VAL A 9 -10.11 1.02 -14.10
N PHE A 10 -10.99 1.33 -15.07
CA PHE A 10 -11.23 0.49 -16.25
C PHE A 10 -10.18 0.67 -17.36
N ASP A 11 -9.39 1.73 -17.30
CA ASP A 11 -8.30 2.02 -18.25
C ASP A 11 -6.94 1.54 -17.71
N PHE A 12 -6.90 1.02 -16.48
CA PHE A 12 -5.68 0.53 -15.86
C PHE A 12 -5.20 -0.77 -16.53
N VAL A 13 -4.05 -0.70 -17.20
CA VAL A 13 -3.42 -1.83 -17.88
C VAL A 13 -2.01 -2.03 -17.34
N THR A 14 -1.70 -3.26 -16.89
CA THR A 14 -0.37 -3.64 -16.40
C THR A 14 -0.08 -5.13 -16.62
N ARG A 15 1.19 -5.52 -16.56
CA ARG A 15 1.60 -6.93 -16.56
C ARG A 15 1.45 -7.50 -15.16
N ILE A 16 0.25 -7.99 -14.85
CA ILE A 16 -0.13 -8.31 -13.47
C ILE A 16 0.78 -9.32 -12.77
N HIS A 17 1.21 -10.37 -13.48
CA HIS A 17 2.11 -11.39 -12.93
C HIS A 17 3.49 -10.80 -12.60
N ASP A 18 4.01 -9.98 -13.50
CA ASP A 18 5.30 -9.30 -13.32
C ASP A 18 5.25 -8.30 -12.17
N LEU A 19 4.13 -7.57 -12.04
CA LEU A 19 3.92 -6.63 -10.95
C LEU A 19 3.98 -7.32 -9.58
N TRP A 20 3.26 -8.43 -9.37
CA TRP A 20 3.35 -9.18 -8.11
C TRP A 20 4.66 -9.94 -7.90
N TRP A 21 5.30 -10.39 -8.99
CA TRP A 21 6.51 -11.22 -8.91
C TRP A 21 7.78 -10.41 -8.66
N ASN A 22 7.92 -9.27 -9.36
CA ASN A 22 9.14 -8.48 -9.39
C ASN A 22 9.08 -7.17 -8.59
N THR A 23 7.88 -6.77 -8.14
CA THR A 23 7.71 -5.58 -7.28
C THR A 23 7.13 -5.97 -5.93
N TRP A 24 7.28 -5.07 -4.96
CA TRP A 24 6.62 -5.19 -3.67
C TRP A 24 5.67 -4.02 -3.48
N PHE A 25 4.57 -4.30 -2.79
CA PHE A 25 3.58 -3.31 -2.46
C PHE A 25 3.67 -2.93 -0.99
N LEU A 26 3.31 -1.69 -0.68
CA LEU A 26 2.86 -1.33 0.67
C LEU A 26 1.35 -1.28 0.71
N LEU A 27 0.78 -2.02 1.66
CA LEU A 27 -0.61 -1.89 2.09
C LEU A 27 -0.64 -0.94 3.27
N THR A 28 -1.34 0.19 3.11
CA THR A 28 -1.47 1.20 4.16
C THR A 28 -2.93 1.42 4.48
N SER A 29 -3.29 1.39 5.76
CA SER A 29 -4.66 1.62 6.24
C SER A 29 -4.63 2.59 7.42
N GLY A 30 -5.67 3.41 7.54
CA GLY A 30 -5.77 4.48 8.52
C GLY A 30 -6.31 5.78 7.96
N ASP A 31 -5.98 6.89 8.61
CA ASP A 31 -6.46 8.22 8.29
C ASP A 31 -5.29 9.21 8.37
N PHE A 32 -4.94 9.79 7.22
CA PHE A 32 -3.83 10.74 7.07
C PHE A 32 -4.03 12.01 7.90
N GLU A 33 -5.22 12.61 7.84
CA GLU A 33 -5.54 13.86 8.54
C GLU A 33 -5.50 13.69 10.06
N LYS A 34 -5.87 12.50 10.56
CA LYS A 34 -5.75 12.16 11.98
C LYS A 34 -4.33 11.77 12.40
N GLY A 35 -3.41 11.60 11.46
CA GLY A 35 -2.07 11.04 11.74
C GLY A 35 -2.10 9.62 12.30
N HIS A 36 -3.17 8.86 12.05
CA HIS A 36 -3.34 7.52 12.61
C HIS A 36 -3.48 6.48 11.50
N TYR A 37 -2.34 5.95 11.08
CA TYR A 37 -2.23 4.95 10.03
C TYR A 37 -1.04 4.02 10.29
N ASN A 38 -1.09 2.86 9.65
CA ASN A 38 0.01 1.90 9.67
C ASN A 38 0.14 1.23 8.30
N THR A 39 1.35 0.78 7.98
CA THR A 39 1.66 0.16 6.70
C THR A 39 2.31 -1.21 6.88
N MET A 40 2.24 -2.06 5.86
CA MET A 40 3.05 -3.27 5.78
C MET A 40 3.38 -3.62 4.33
N THR A 41 4.53 -4.27 4.16
CA THR A 41 4.90 -4.83 2.86
C THR A 41 4.07 -6.07 2.56
N VAL A 42 3.46 -6.10 1.37
CA VAL A 42 2.74 -7.24 0.81
C VAL A 42 3.33 -7.60 -0.54
N ALA A 43 3.50 -8.90 -0.76
CA ALA A 43 3.99 -9.47 -2.02
C ALA A 43 3.04 -10.53 -2.60
N TRP A 44 1.85 -10.69 -2.00
CA TRP A 44 0.85 -11.67 -2.41
C TRP A 44 -0.50 -10.97 -2.57
N GLY A 45 -1.11 -11.15 -3.73
CA GLY A 45 -2.41 -10.60 -4.04
C GLY A 45 -2.85 -10.94 -5.46
N TYR A 46 -3.95 -10.33 -5.86
CA TYR A 46 -4.56 -10.48 -7.17
C TYR A 46 -5.14 -9.13 -7.60
N PHE A 47 -5.05 -8.82 -8.89
CA PHE A 47 -5.92 -7.82 -9.49
C PHE A 47 -6.70 -8.49 -10.61
N GLY A 48 -7.96 -8.12 -10.76
CA GLY A 48 -8.80 -8.61 -11.83
C GLY A 48 -10.23 -8.10 -11.71
N VAL A 49 -11.18 -8.88 -12.22
CA VAL A 49 -12.59 -8.49 -12.30
C VAL A 49 -13.46 -9.58 -11.69
N MET A 50 -14.35 -9.19 -10.79
CA MET A 50 -15.39 -10.06 -10.24
C MET A 50 -16.71 -9.30 -10.20
N TRP A 51 -17.81 -9.95 -10.59
CA TRP A 51 -19.14 -9.32 -10.66
C TRP A 51 -19.16 -8.02 -11.49
N SER A 52 -18.47 -8.02 -12.64
CA SER A 52 -18.31 -6.84 -13.52
C SER A 52 -17.69 -5.62 -12.82
N LYS A 53 -16.94 -5.83 -11.73
CA LYS A 53 -16.22 -4.78 -11.01
C LYS A 53 -14.73 -5.10 -10.96
N PRO A 54 -13.84 -4.13 -11.22
CA PRO A 54 -12.41 -4.29 -10.99
C PRO A 54 -12.15 -4.41 -9.49
N MET A 55 -11.24 -5.31 -9.11
CA MET A 55 -10.92 -5.62 -7.73
C MET A 55 -9.42 -5.84 -7.54
N ALA A 56 -8.91 -5.38 -6.40
CA ALA A 56 -7.64 -5.78 -5.84
C ALA A 56 -7.92 -6.67 -4.62
N VAL A 57 -7.24 -7.80 -4.53
CA VAL A 57 -7.30 -8.72 -3.39
C VAL A 57 -5.91 -8.84 -2.82
N VAL A 58 -5.81 -8.71 -1.50
CA VAL A 58 -4.56 -8.82 -0.75
C VAL A 58 -4.77 -9.71 0.45
N VAL A 59 -3.74 -10.48 0.80
CA VAL A 59 -3.81 -11.45 1.90
C VAL A 59 -3.03 -10.93 3.09
N VAL A 60 -3.74 -10.65 4.18
CA VAL A 60 -3.17 -10.13 5.42
C VAL A 60 -3.40 -11.16 6.52
N ARG A 61 -2.31 -11.59 7.18
CA ARG A 61 -2.42 -12.50 8.32
C ARG A 61 -2.99 -11.75 9.52
N PRO A 62 -3.93 -12.33 10.31
CA PRO A 62 -4.52 -11.65 11.46
C PRO A 62 -3.53 -11.18 12.53
N THR A 63 -2.33 -11.78 12.59
CA THR A 63 -1.28 -11.38 13.53
C THR A 63 -0.56 -10.08 13.13
N ARG A 64 -0.73 -9.60 11.89
CA ARG A 64 -0.11 -8.36 11.42
C ARG A 64 -0.85 -7.18 12.03
N PHE A 65 -0.10 -6.22 12.58
CA PHE A 65 -0.71 -5.03 13.18
C PHE A 65 -1.60 -4.24 12.21
N THR A 66 -1.24 -4.21 10.92
CA THR A 66 -2.06 -3.57 9.88
C THR A 66 -3.45 -4.19 9.74
N PHE A 67 -3.65 -5.45 10.12
CA PHE A 67 -4.98 -6.08 10.13
C PHE A 67 -5.93 -5.33 11.09
N GLU A 68 -5.48 -4.89 12.26
CA GLU A 68 -6.29 -4.10 13.18
C GLU A 68 -6.71 -2.75 12.61
N PHE A 69 -5.87 -2.15 11.76
CA PHE A 69 -6.23 -0.94 11.03
C PHE A 69 -7.28 -1.24 9.98
N MET A 70 -7.16 -2.35 9.24
CA MET A 70 -8.16 -2.75 8.24
C MET A 70 -9.52 -3.09 8.87
N GLU A 71 -9.55 -3.60 10.11
CA GLU A 71 -10.80 -3.83 10.86
C GLU A 71 -11.40 -2.54 11.42
N LYS A 72 -10.59 -1.48 11.59
CA LYS A 72 -11.01 -0.18 12.16
C LYS A 72 -11.35 0.86 11.09
N TYR A 73 -10.76 0.77 9.90
CA TYR A 73 -10.88 1.75 8.83
C TYR A 73 -11.37 1.08 7.55
N ASP A 74 -12.38 1.68 6.92
CA ASP A 74 -13.03 1.14 5.72
C ASP A 74 -12.21 1.28 4.43
N THR A 75 -11.01 1.85 4.51
CA THR A 75 -10.17 2.13 3.34
C THR A 75 -8.71 1.75 3.57
N PHE A 76 -8.05 1.40 2.46
CA PHE A 76 -6.62 1.18 2.39
C PHE A 76 -6.10 1.59 1.02
N THR A 77 -4.79 1.77 0.91
CA THR A 77 -4.08 1.95 -0.35
C THR A 77 -3.16 0.76 -0.61
N LEU A 78 -2.91 0.48 -1.90
CA LEU A 78 -1.85 -0.41 -2.36
C LEU A 78 -0.94 0.38 -3.26
N THR A 79 0.32 0.49 -2.86
CA THR A 79 1.31 1.29 -3.58
C THR A 79 2.49 0.43 -4.00
N ALA A 80 2.86 0.45 -5.28
CA ALA A 80 3.96 -0.36 -5.80
C ALA A 80 5.27 0.43 -5.84
N PHE A 81 6.38 -0.24 -5.55
CA PHE A 81 7.70 0.41 -5.45
C PHE A 81 8.74 -0.26 -6.35
N ASP A 82 9.63 0.57 -6.88
CA ASP A 82 10.87 0.12 -7.51
C ASP A 82 11.77 -0.61 -6.50
N ASN A 83 12.56 -1.57 -7.01
CA ASN A 83 13.56 -2.33 -6.27
C ASN A 83 14.56 -1.47 -5.47
N LYS A 84 14.82 -0.22 -5.87
CA LYS A 84 15.70 0.69 -5.11
C LYS A 84 15.22 0.96 -3.68
N TYR A 85 13.92 0.81 -3.39
CA TYR A 85 13.33 0.99 -2.05
C TYR A 85 13.28 -0.29 -1.23
N LYS A 86 13.85 -1.41 -1.71
CA LYS A 86 13.80 -2.72 -1.01
C LYS A 86 14.25 -2.66 0.45
N LYS A 87 15.18 -1.79 0.82
CA LYS A 87 15.62 -1.64 2.21
C LYS A 87 14.48 -1.17 3.12
N ASP A 88 13.78 -0.11 2.72
CA ASP A 88 12.63 0.44 3.45
C ASP A 88 11.46 -0.56 3.47
N LEU A 89 11.17 -1.20 2.34
CA LEU A 89 10.11 -2.21 2.26
C LEU A 89 10.41 -3.44 3.15
N ASN A 90 11.66 -3.87 3.27
CA ASN A 90 12.01 -4.94 4.20
C ASN A 90 11.78 -4.53 5.66
N LEU A 91 12.14 -3.30 6.02
CA LEU A 91 11.87 -2.76 7.36
C LEU A 91 10.38 -2.77 7.67
N LEU A 92 9.57 -2.24 6.75
CA LEU A 92 8.11 -2.15 6.89
C LEU A 92 7.40 -3.51 6.87
N GLY A 93 8.01 -4.53 6.26
CA GLY A 93 7.52 -5.91 6.26
C GLY A 93 7.91 -6.72 7.50
N THR A 94 9.00 -6.35 8.18
CA THR A 94 9.58 -7.11 9.30
C THR A 94 9.22 -6.52 10.65
N LYS A 95 9.32 -5.19 10.80
CA LYS A 95 9.04 -4.50 12.05
C LYS A 95 7.53 -4.31 12.24
N SER A 96 7.05 -4.58 13.46
CA SER A 96 5.67 -4.29 13.85
C SER A 96 5.50 -2.80 14.11
N GLY A 97 4.34 -2.24 13.75
CA GLY A 97 3.98 -0.87 14.15
C GLY A 97 3.41 -0.79 15.57
N ARG A 98 3.24 -1.92 16.27
CA ARG A 98 2.75 -1.95 17.66
C ARG A 98 3.68 -1.23 18.63
N ASP A 99 4.98 -1.32 18.36
CA ASP A 99 6.05 -0.88 19.27
C ASP A 99 6.64 0.47 18.85
N GLY A 100 6.02 1.17 17.88
CA GLY A 100 6.45 2.49 17.43
C GLY A 100 6.14 2.79 15.96
N ASP A 101 6.52 4.00 15.53
CA ASP A 101 6.36 4.45 14.16
C ASP A 101 7.53 3.97 13.27
N LYS A 102 7.35 2.79 12.70
CA LYS A 102 8.30 2.20 11.74
C LYS A 102 8.39 2.96 10.41
N ILE A 103 7.43 3.82 10.08
CA ILE A 103 7.46 4.60 8.83
C ILE A 103 8.48 5.72 8.96
N ALA A 104 8.56 6.36 10.13
CA ALA A 104 9.56 7.38 10.44
C ALA A 104 11.01 6.88 10.39
N GLU A 105 11.24 5.56 10.45
CA GLU A 105 12.57 4.94 10.29
C GLU A 105 12.96 4.71 8.82
N THR A 106 12.07 4.99 7.88
CA THR A 106 12.32 4.86 6.43
C THR A 106 12.64 6.20 5.78
N GLY A 107 13.18 6.15 4.57
CA GLY A 107 13.29 7.33 3.70
C GLY A 107 12.01 7.69 2.92
N LEU A 108 10.89 7.01 3.18
CA LEU A 108 9.67 7.16 2.38
C LEU A 108 8.81 8.33 2.88
N THR A 109 8.22 9.07 1.94
CA THR A 109 7.39 10.24 2.25
C THR A 109 5.91 9.88 2.16
N VAL A 110 5.21 9.89 3.30
CA VAL A 110 3.76 9.69 3.35
C VAL A 110 3.04 10.91 2.76
N VAL A 111 2.04 10.69 1.93
CA VAL A 111 1.23 11.73 1.29
C VAL A 111 -0.28 11.39 1.36
N PRO A 112 -1.18 12.39 1.37
CA PRO A 112 -2.60 12.13 1.31
C PRO A 112 -2.98 11.45 -0.02
N SER A 113 -3.98 10.58 0.03
CA SER A 113 -4.60 9.99 -1.16
C SER A 113 -5.70 10.91 -1.71
N VAL A 114 -6.03 10.74 -2.99
CA VAL A 114 -7.04 11.59 -3.67
C VAL A 114 -8.47 11.24 -3.24
N THR A 115 -8.77 9.95 -3.05
CA THR A 115 -10.15 9.45 -2.90
C THR A 115 -10.48 8.86 -1.53
N VAL A 116 -9.47 8.49 -0.74
CA VAL A 116 -9.64 7.78 0.54
C VAL A 116 -8.77 8.39 1.64
N ALA A 117 -9.15 8.17 2.90
CA ALA A 117 -8.42 8.70 4.05
C ALA A 117 -7.07 8.01 4.29
N ALA A 118 -6.95 6.74 3.89
CA ALA A 118 -5.70 6.01 3.99
C ALA A 118 -4.62 6.66 3.10
N PRO A 119 -3.42 6.95 3.63
CA PRO A 119 -2.39 7.64 2.86
C PRO A 119 -1.69 6.73 1.86
N ALA A 120 -0.93 7.37 0.96
CA ALA A 120 -0.03 6.74 0.01
C ALA A 120 1.41 7.22 0.25
N PHE A 121 2.33 6.86 -0.64
CA PHE A 121 3.75 7.26 -0.57
C PHE A 121 4.18 7.96 -1.84
N LYS A 122 4.90 9.08 -1.71
CA LYS A 122 5.36 9.89 -2.84
C LYS A 122 6.22 9.10 -3.81
N GLU A 123 7.02 8.17 -3.30
CA GLU A 123 8.01 7.37 -4.01
C GLU A 123 7.41 6.20 -4.80
N ALA A 124 6.11 5.90 -4.61
CA ALA A 124 5.46 4.80 -5.30
C ALA A 124 5.23 5.11 -6.78
N GLU A 125 5.41 4.08 -7.62
CA GLU A 125 5.22 4.12 -9.08
C GLU A 125 3.75 3.88 -9.47
N LEU A 126 3.00 3.19 -8.61
CA LEU A 126 1.56 2.94 -8.69
C LEU A 126 0.93 3.31 -7.36
#